data_AF-A0A1X2G783-F1
#
_entry.id   AF-A0A1X2G783-F1
#
_cell.length_a   1.000
_cell.length_b   1.000
_cell.length_c   1.000
_cell.angle_alpha   90.00
_cell.angle_beta   90.00
_cell.angle_gamma   90.00
#
_symmetry.space_group_name_H-M   'P 1'
#
loop_
_entity.id
_entity.type
_entity.pdbx_description
1 polymer ?
#
loop_
_entity_poly.entity_id
_entity_poly.type
_entity_poly.pdbx_seq_one_letter_code
_entity_poly.pdbx_strand_id
1 'polypeptide(L)'
;MNGPSLSNEKLGSLLFGHIAVAFITQGNRATLDISVVKDILEQLEGSSASKQIVQAIIDLYGENETLSIIGSAKLNSRLIDLVGTMSLARENEKKLTHLTKAFHH
;
A
#
# COMPACT_ATOMS: atom_id res chain seq x y z
N MET A 1 -26.39 -5.46 7.78
CA MET A 1 -25.56 -5.29 8.99
C MET A 1 -24.23 -4.78 8.50
N ASN A 2 -23.86 -3.54 8.80
CA ASN A 2 -22.55 -2.98 8.41
C ASN A 2 -21.58 -3.35 9.52
N GLY A 3 -20.60 -4.20 9.23
CA GLY A 3 -19.53 -4.53 10.14
C GLY A 3 -18.65 -3.30 10.39
N PRO A 4 -17.81 -3.33 11.43
CA PRO A 4 -16.88 -2.23 11.68
C PRO A 4 -15.91 -2.11 10.49
N SER A 5 -16.06 -1.04 9.71
CA SER A 5 -15.09 -0.67 8.66
C SER A 5 -13.71 -0.52 9.29
N LEU A 6 -12.75 -1.31 8.79
CA LEU A 6 -11.38 -1.31 9.30
C LEU A 6 -10.71 0.03 8.96
N SER A 7 -10.32 0.80 9.98
CA SER A 7 -9.63 2.07 9.76
C SER A 7 -8.26 1.85 9.10
N ASN A 8 -7.81 2.84 8.31
CA ASN A 8 -6.50 2.79 7.65
C ASN A 8 -5.35 2.52 8.63
N GLU A 9 -5.45 3.09 9.83
CA GLU A 9 -4.45 2.96 10.89
C GLU A 9 -4.39 1.53 11.44
N LYS A 10 -5.56 0.88 11.59
CA LYS A 10 -5.66 -0.52 12.01
C LYS A 10 -5.19 -1.47 10.91
N LEU A 11 -5.46 -1.15 9.65
CA LEU A 11 -4.96 -1.89 8.49
C LEU A 11 -3.44 -1.84 8.40
N GLY A 12 -2.84 -0.65 8.51
CA GLY A 12 -1.39 -0.49 8.53
C GLY A 12 -0.75 -1.25 9.68
N SER A 13 -1.37 -1.20 10.87
CA SER A 13 -0.89 -1.93 12.05
C SER A 13 -0.93 -3.45 11.87
N LEU A 14 -2.00 -4.00 11.27
CA LEU A 14 -2.09 -5.43 10.99
C LEU A 14 -1.03 -5.89 9.99
N LEU A 15 -0.93 -5.21 8.86
CA LEU A 15 0.02 -5.56 7.80
C LEU A 15 1.47 -5.47 8.31
N PHE A 16 1.78 -4.43 9.09
CA PHE A 16 3.08 -4.27 9.72
C PHE A 16 3.35 -5.35 10.79
N GLY A 17 2.33 -5.73 11.57
CA GLY A 17 2.44 -6.82 12.55
C GLY A 17 2.84 -8.14 11.90
N HIS A 18 2.21 -8.50 10.78
CA HIS A 18 2.58 -9.71 10.04
C HIS A 18 4.00 -9.65 9.48
N ILE A 19 4.40 -8.51 8.93
CA ILE A 19 5.78 -8.29 8.46
C ILE A 19 6.78 -8.42 9.60
N ALA A 20 6.51 -7.83 10.76
CA ALA A 20 7.37 -7.88 11.93
C ALA A 20 7.52 -9.32 12.45
N VAL A 21 6.43 -10.08 12.53
CA VAL A 21 6.48 -11.50 12.93
C VAL A 21 7.29 -12.33 11.94
N ALA A 22 7.06 -12.15 10.63
CA ALA A 22 7.83 -12.84 9.60
C ALA A 22 9.33 -12.52 9.71
N PHE A 23 9.67 -11.26 9.98
CA PHE A 23 11.05 -10.83 10.16
C PHE A 23 11.70 -11.41 11.42
N ILE A 24 11.00 -11.41 12.56
CA ILE A 24 11.51 -11.97 13.82
C ILE A 24 11.75 -13.48 13.69
N THR A 25 10.89 -14.18 12.96
CA THR A 25 10.95 -15.65 12.83
C THR A 25 11.89 -16.14 11.73
N GLN A 26 11.99 -15.42 10.61
CA GLN A 26 12.70 -15.87 9.40
C GLN A 26 13.90 -14.97 9.02
N GLY A 27 14.09 -13.84 9.72
CA GLY A 27 15.17 -12.91 9.48
C GLY A 27 15.21 -12.38 8.04
N ASN A 28 16.34 -12.53 7.37
CA ASN A 28 16.55 -12.04 6.01
C ASN A 28 15.81 -12.82 4.92
N ARG A 29 15.18 -13.95 5.27
CA ARG A 29 14.38 -14.77 4.37
C ARG A 29 12.88 -14.56 4.58
N ALA A 30 12.50 -13.54 5.34
CA ALA A 30 11.10 -13.27 5.65
C ALA A 30 10.26 -13.10 4.39
N THR A 31 9.20 -13.88 4.31
CA THR A 31 8.20 -13.80 3.25
C THR A 31 6.84 -13.43 3.81
N LEU A 32 6.09 -12.62 3.07
CA LEU A 32 4.69 -12.36 3.33
C LEU A 32 3.84 -13.24 2.41
N ASP A 33 2.96 -14.05 3.00
CA ASP A 33 2.03 -14.90 2.25
C ASP A 33 0.85 -14.07 1.71
N ILE A 34 0.40 -14.35 0.49
CA ILE A 34 -0.71 -13.66 -0.15
C ILE A 34 -2.04 -13.86 0.59
N SER A 35 -2.22 -15.00 1.27
CA SER A 35 -3.40 -15.30 2.07
C SER A 35 -3.65 -14.23 3.13
N VAL A 36 -2.59 -13.81 3.84
CA VAL A 36 -2.65 -12.74 4.85
C VAL A 36 -3.19 -11.44 4.25
N VAL A 37 -2.75 -11.09 3.04
CA VAL A 37 -3.16 -9.85 2.37
C VAL A 37 -4.61 -9.95 1.85
N LYS A 38 -5.01 -11.12 1.35
CA LYS A 38 -6.39 -11.41 0.92
C LYS A 38 -7.37 -11.37 2.09
N ASP A 39 -7.03 -11.95 3.22
CA ASP A 39 -7.85 -11.91 4.44
C ASP A 39 -8.09 -10.46 4.90
N ILE A 40 -7.08 -9.59 4.76
CA ILE A 40 -7.20 -8.16 5.06
C ILE A 40 -8.13 -7.48 4.05
N LEU A 41 -8.07 -7.84 2.76
CA LEU A 41 -8.96 -7.29 1.73
C LEU A 41 -10.43 -7.65 2.00
N GLU A 42 -10.71 -8.88 2.41
CA GLU A 42 -12.06 -9.36 2.72
C GLU A 42 -12.68 -8.64 3.92
N GLN A 43 -11.85 -8.20 4.87
CA GLN A 43 -12.28 -7.43 6.04
C GLN A 43 -12.54 -5.94 5.74
N LEU A 44 -12.21 -5.47 4.54
CA LEU A 44 -12.51 -4.10 4.13
C LEU A 44 -13.94 -4.00 3.58
N GLU A 45 -14.78 -3.17 4.19
CA GLU A 45 -16.10 -2.84 3.64
C GLU A 45 -16.04 -1.66 2.67
N GLY A 46 -16.92 -1.66 1.65
CA GLY A 46 -17.11 -0.55 0.71
C GLY A 46 -16.00 -0.38 -0.35
N SER A 47 -16.11 0.67 -1.17
CA SER A 47 -15.08 1.12 -2.11
C SER A 47 -14.24 2.21 -1.43
N SER A 48 -13.20 1.82 -0.71
CA SER A 48 -12.28 2.74 -0.03
C SER A 48 -10.91 2.77 -0.70
N ALA A 49 -10.18 3.87 -0.54
CA ALA A 49 -8.78 3.98 -0.97
C ALA A 49 -7.91 2.85 -0.38
N SER A 50 -8.25 2.36 0.80
CA SER A 50 -7.60 1.24 1.48
C SER A 50 -7.70 -0.06 0.68
N LYS A 51 -8.85 -0.34 0.04
CA LYS A 51 -8.98 -1.50 -0.86
C LYS A 51 -8.07 -1.39 -2.06
N GLN A 52 -7.94 -0.21 -2.65
CA GLN A 52 -7.04 0.00 -3.79
C GLN A 52 -5.58 -0.22 -3.40
N ILE A 53 -5.18 0.22 -2.20
CA ILE A 53 -3.85 -0.02 -1.66
C ILE A 53 -3.61 -1.52 -1.43
N VAL A 54 -4.53 -2.22 -0.77
CA VAL A 54 -4.40 -3.66 -0.52
C VAL A 54 -4.40 -4.45 -1.84
N GLN A 55 -5.23 -4.06 -2.81
CA GLN A 55 -5.23 -4.67 -4.13
C GLN A 55 -3.89 -4.46 -4.85
N ALA A 56 -3.32 -3.25 -4.80
CA ALA A 56 -2.00 -2.98 -5.36
C ALA A 56 -0.89 -3.82 -4.68
N ILE A 57 -1.04 -4.13 -3.38
CA ILE A 57 -0.13 -5.06 -2.68
C ILE A 57 -0.33 -6.49 -3.20
N ILE A 58 -1.57 -6.96 -3.40
CA ILE A 58 -1.86 -8.28 -3.99
C ILE A 58 -1.23 -8.39 -5.38
N ASP A 59 -1.31 -7.33 -6.20
CA ASP A 59 -0.77 -7.34 -7.55
C ASP A 59 0.76 -7.48 -7.60
N LEU A 60 1.48 -7.15 -6.51
CA LEU A 60 2.93 -7.36 -6.41
C LEU A 60 3.33 -8.84 -6.43
N TYR A 61 2.43 -9.71 -6.01
CA TYR A 61 2.68 -11.15 -5.96
C TYR A 61 2.73 -11.74 -7.39
N GLY A 62 1.93 -11.21 -8.30
CA GLY A 62 1.77 -11.78 -9.65
C GLY A 62 1.29 -13.23 -9.55
N GLU A 63 2.08 -14.16 -10.10
CA GLU A 63 1.81 -15.61 -10.03
C GLU A 63 2.36 -16.28 -8.75
N ASN A 64 3.05 -15.54 -7.87
CA ASN A 64 3.68 -16.11 -6.68
C ASN A 64 2.70 -16.08 -5.49
N GLU A 65 2.79 -17.06 -4.61
CA GLU A 65 1.99 -17.07 -3.37
C GLU A 65 2.66 -16.31 -2.22
N THR A 66 3.95 -16.03 -2.35
CA THR A 66 4.74 -15.33 -1.34
C THR A 66 5.53 -14.18 -1.95
N LEU A 67 5.75 -13.15 -1.13
CA LEU A 67 6.61 -12.01 -1.48
C LEU A 67 7.72 -11.88 -0.44
N SER A 68 8.98 -11.93 -0.88
CA SER A 68 10.11 -11.66 0.00
C SER A 68 10.05 -10.21 0.50
N ILE A 69 10.16 -10.03 1.80
CA ILE A 69 10.04 -8.70 2.43
C ILE A 69 11.33 -7.89 2.22
N ILE A 70 12.50 -8.53 2.35
CA ILE A 70 13.80 -7.88 2.12
C ILE A 70 14.29 -8.18 0.70
N GLY A 71 14.78 -7.15 -0.01
CA GLY A 71 15.42 -7.32 -1.31
C GLY A 71 14.46 -7.62 -2.47
N SER A 72 13.14 -7.53 -2.25
CA SER A 72 12.17 -7.68 -3.33
C SER A 72 12.28 -6.54 -4.33
N ALA A 73 12.82 -6.86 -5.51
CA ALA A 73 12.92 -5.92 -6.61
C ALA A 73 11.55 -5.36 -7.02
N LYS A 74 10.48 -6.17 -6.93
CA LYS A 74 9.10 -5.76 -7.23
C LYS A 74 8.55 -4.77 -6.22
N LEU A 75 8.78 -5.02 -4.93
CA LEU A 75 8.36 -4.09 -3.87
C LEU A 75 9.13 -2.77 -4.01
N ASN A 76 10.45 -2.85 -4.23
CA ASN A 76 11.30 -1.68 -4.43
C ASN A 76 10.88 -0.87 -5.66
N SER A 77 10.57 -1.51 -6.80
CA SER A 77 10.12 -0.80 -8.00
C SER A 77 8.79 -0.09 -7.78
N ARG A 78 7.84 -0.71 -7.07
CA ARG A 78 6.56 -0.04 -6.77
C ARG A 78 6.69 1.10 -5.77
N LEU A 79 7.60 1.00 -4.80
CA LEU A 79 7.89 2.13 -3.90
C LEU A 79 8.49 3.30 -4.68
N ILE A 80 9.38 3.03 -5.65
CA ILE A 80 9.93 4.06 -6.55
C ILE A 80 8.83 4.69 -7.41
N ASP A 81 7.97 3.88 -8.04
CA ASP A 81 6.83 4.36 -8.84
C ASP A 81 5.87 5.23 -8.03
N LEU A 82 5.59 4.81 -6.79
CA LEU A 82 4.71 5.54 -5.87
C LEU A 82 5.30 6.90 -5.49
N VAL A 83 6.60 6.94 -5.16
CA VAL A 83 7.32 8.19 -4.87
C VAL A 83 7.34 9.11 -6.09
N GLY A 84 7.53 8.56 -7.29
CA GLY A 84 7.44 9.31 -8.55
C GLY A 84 6.05 9.92 -8.77
N THR A 85 5.01 9.12 -8.57
CA THR A 85 3.60 9.53 -8.70
C THR A 85 3.24 10.61 -7.68
N MET A 86 3.67 10.47 -6.42
CA MET A 86 3.46 11.45 -5.36
C MET A 86 4.21 12.77 -5.64
N SER A 87 5.44 12.68 -6.15
CA SER A 87 6.21 13.87 -6.54
C SER A 87 5.53 14.65 -7.67
N LEU A 88 5.06 13.94 -8.70
CA LEU A 88 4.32 14.53 -9.82
C LEU A 88 2.99 15.16 -9.37
N ALA A 89 2.23 14.47 -8.52
CA ALA A 89 0.98 15.00 -7.96
C ALA A 89 1.22 16.33 -7.21
N ARG A 90 2.26 16.37 -6.39
CA ARG A 90 2.63 17.56 -5.60
C ARG A 90 3.12 18.71 -6.47
N GLU A 91 3.83 18.43 -7.56
CA GLU A 91 4.24 19.46 -8.53
C GLU A 91 3.04 20.04 -9.29
N ASN A 92 2.10 19.19 -9.69
CA ASN A 92 0.89 19.61 -10.38
C ASN A 92 -0.02 20.45 -9.47
N GLU A 93 -0.17 20.11 -8.19
CA GLU A 93 -0.89 20.95 -7.22
C GLU A 93 -0.26 22.34 -7.08
N LYS A 94 1.08 22.44 -7.03
CA LYS A 94 1.78 23.73 -6.98
C LYS A 94 1.50 24.57 -8.23
N LYS A 95 1.57 23.97 -9.42
CA LYS A 95 1.28 24.65 -10.70
C LYS A 95 -0.17 25.14 -10.76
N LEU A 96 -1.13 24.29 -10.36
CA LEU A 96 -2.54 24.67 -10.26
C LEU A 96 -2.73 25.84 -9.31
N THR A 97 -2.14 25.79 -8.12
CA THR A 97 -2.24 26.87 -7.13
C THR A 97 -1.65 28.19 -7.64
N HIS A 98 -0.53 28.13 -8.38
CA HIS A 98 0.06 29.31 -9.02
C HIS A 98 -0.82 29.88 -10.13
N LEU A 99 -1.39 29.03 -10.98
CA LEU A 99 -2.32 29.46 -12.03
C LEU A 99 -3.57 30.12 -11.42
N THR A 100 -4.20 29.48 -10.43
CA THR A 100 -5.38 30.03 -9.75
C THR A 100 -5.08 31.40 -9.11
N LYS A 101 -3.90 31.58 -8.49
CA LYS A 101 -3.48 32.90 -7.97
C LYS A 101 -3.25 33.94 -9.08
N ALA A 102 -2.77 33.53 -10.25
CA ALA A 102 -2.55 34.43 -11.38
C ALA A 102 -3.85 34.88 -12.07
N PHE A 103 -4.94 34.11 -11.97
CA PHE A 103 -6.26 34.46 -12.52
C PHE A 103 -7.17 35.27 -11.58
N HIS A 104 -6.79 35.41 -10.30
CA HIS A 104 -7.55 36.19 -9.29
C HIS A 104 -6.94 37.56 -8.98
N HIS A 105 -6.02 38.04 -9.81
CA HIS A 105 -5.44 39.38 -9.81
C HIS A 105 -5.72 40.07 -11.14
#